data_AF-A0A535I9V2-F1
#
_entry.id   AF-A0A535I9V2-F1
#
_cell.length_a   1.000
_cell.length_b   1.000
_cell.length_c   1.000
_cell.angle_alpha   90.00
_cell.angle_beta   90.00
_cell.angle_gamma   90.00
#
_symmetry.space_group_name_H-M   'P 1'
#
loop_
_entity.id
_entity.type
_entity.pdbx_description
1 polymer ?
#
loop_
_entity_poly.entity_id
_entity_poly.type
_entity_poly.pdbx_seq_one_letter_code
_entity_poly.pdbx_strand_id
1 'polypeptide(L)'
;MRGRGDPRAALTALALGLLVTTGAVAAAPVSVIRATDGERECAAALGDGATFHYRYIQSMYEKPVVEDLVARGRDIAVLRIHSTELRAVEYYRWDTPIRKEGDTFVQESPGYATPRLAIRVSPPYAQRIDGDGWSCDLQALFPGELVTVSVETRAIATLR
;
A
#
# COMPACT_ATOMS: atom_id res chain seq x y z
N MET A 1 -27.07 37.18 -40.95
CA MET A 1 -25.99 37.08 -39.95
C MET A 1 -26.27 35.82 -39.13
N ARG A 2 -25.62 34.66 -39.36
CA ARG A 2 -24.30 34.22 -38.81
C ARG A 2 -24.22 34.46 -37.30
N GLY A 3 -23.97 33.50 -36.41
CA GLY A 3 -23.66 32.05 -36.47
C GLY A 3 -23.93 31.47 -35.06
N ARG A 4 -24.45 30.25 -34.90
CA ARG A 4 -23.80 28.92 -34.94
C ARG A 4 -22.67 28.75 -33.90
N GLY A 5 -23.07 28.19 -32.75
CA GLY A 5 -22.42 27.23 -31.84
C GLY A 5 -20.92 27.33 -31.52
N ASP A 6 -20.58 27.15 -30.23
CA ASP A 6 -19.95 25.88 -29.82
C ASP A 6 -20.14 25.61 -28.30
N PRO A 7 -20.45 24.36 -27.88
CA PRO A 7 -20.68 23.97 -26.49
C PRO A 7 -19.44 23.24 -25.95
N ARG A 8 -18.67 23.81 -25.02
CA ARG A 8 -17.59 23.10 -24.30
C ARG A 8 -17.08 23.92 -23.12
N ALA A 9 -17.49 23.54 -21.92
CA ALA A 9 -16.66 23.50 -20.71
C ALA A 9 -17.59 23.13 -19.55
N ALA A 10 -17.85 21.83 -19.41
CA ALA A 10 -18.43 21.27 -18.20
C ALA A 10 -17.38 21.41 -17.07
N LEU A 11 -17.39 22.55 -16.40
CA LEU A 11 -16.80 22.70 -15.07
C LEU A 11 -17.82 22.16 -14.08
N THR A 12 -17.73 20.87 -13.79
CA THR A 12 -18.47 20.23 -12.71
C THR A 12 -17.92 20.75 -11.38
N ALA A 13 -18.37 21.92 -10.98
CA ALA A 13 -18.16 22.44 -9.64
C ALA A 13 -18.95 21.54 -8.67
N LEU A 14 -18.25 20.74 -7.88
CA LEU A 14 -18.84 19.97 -6.79
C LEU A 14 -19.32 20.97 -5.72
N ALA A 15 -20.58 21.39 -5.83
CA ALA A 15 -21.24 22.21 -4.84
C ALA A 15 -21.47 21.38 -3.57
N LEU A 16 -20.66 21.60 -2.55
CA LEU A 16 -20.94 21.15 -1.19
C LEU A 16 -22.13 21.96 -0.65
N GLY A 17 -23.33 21.42 -0.81
CA GLY A 17 -24.53 21.88 -0.13
C GLY A 17 -24.42 21.59 1.37
N LEU A 18 -24.29 22.66 2.16
CA LEU A 18 -24.32 22.65 3.61
C LEU A 18 -25.75 22.30 4.08
N LEU A 19 -25.94 21.15 4.72
CA LEU A 19 -27.09 20.90 5.59
C LEU A 19 -26.63 20.21 6.87
N VAL A 20 -26.45 21.01 7.93
CA VAL A 20 -26.08 20.54 9.26
C VAL A 20 -27.33 19.94 9.91
N THR A 21 -27.37 18.61 10.00
CA THR A 21 -28.28 17.91 10.91
C THR A 21 -27.46 16.99 11.81
N THR A 22 -27.58 17.21 13.11
CA THR A 22 -26.90 16.50 14.19
C THR A 22 -27.39 15.06 14.28
N GLY A 23 -26.70 14.17 13.55
CA GLY A 23 -26.78 12.73 13.75
C GLY A 23 -25.37 12.19 13.86
N ALA A 24 -24.91 11.92 15.08
CA ALA A 24 -23.67 11.17 15.29
C ALA A 24 -23.93 9.72 14.86
N VAL A 25 -23.83 9.45 13.56
CA VAL A 25 -23.73 8.08 13.06
C VAL A 25 -22.42 7.55 13.62
N ALA A 26 -22.49 6.53 14.47
CA ALA A 26 -21.30 5.87 14.99
C ALA A 26 -20.48 5.38 13.79
N ALA A 27 -19.38 6.08 13.51
CA ALA A 27 -18.45 5.68 12.48
C ALA A 27 -17.93 4.28 12.85
N ALA A 28 -18.27 3.29 12.03
CA ALA A 28 -17.79 1.93 12.27
C ALA A 28 -16.25 1.95 12.23
N PRO A 29 -15.56 1.33 13.19
CA PRO A 29 -14.12 1.18 13.12
C PRO A 29 -13.77 0.33 11.90
N VAL A 30 -12.87 0.85 11.05
CA VAL A 30 -12.34 0.17 9.88
C VAL A 30 -10.82 0.03 10.05
N SER A 31 -10.30 -1.15 9.76
CA SER A 31 -8.85 -1.37 9.66
C SER A 31 -8.31 -0.65 8.44
N VAL A 32 -7.23 0.10 8.59
CA VAL A 32 -6.64 0.94 7.55
C VAL A 32 -5.15 0.66 7.47
N ILE A 33 -4.65 0.36 6.27
CA ILE A 33 -3.22 0.43 6.00
C ILE A 33 -2.85 1.88 5.73
N ARG A 34 -1.76 2.32 6.35
CA ARG A 34 -1.29 3.68 6.26
C ARG A 34 0.21 3.70 6.01
N ALA A 35 0.64 4.36 4.94
CA ALA A 35 2.01 4.74 4.67
C ALA A 35 2.16 6.26 4.84
N THR A 36 3.15 6.71 5.60
CA THR A 36 3.37 8.14 5.88
C THR A 36 4.84 8.46 6.14
N ASP A 37 5.25 9.70 5.85
CA ASP A 37 6.51 10.31 6.30
C ASP A 37 6.31 11.27 7.50
N GLY A 38 5.08 11.39 8.01
CA GLY A 38 4.68 12.34 9.05
C GLY A 38 3.94 13.58 8.51
N GLU A 39 4.11 13.92 7.23
CA GLU A 39 3.48 15.09 6.60
C GLU A 39 2.47 14.66 5.52
N ARG A 40 2.87 13.74 4.66
CA ARG A 40 2.06 13.13 3.60
C ARG A 40 1.53 11.78 4.05
N GLU A 41 0.43 11.38 3.46
CA GLU A 41 -0.21 10.11 3.76
C GLU A 41 -0.76 9.45 2.51
N CYS A 42 -0.64 8.13 2.50
CA CYS A 42 -1.25 7.22 1.56
C CYS A 42 -1.93 6.13 2.38
N ALA A 43 -3.25 6.04 2.33
CA ALA A 43 -4.00 5.12 3.16
C ALA A 43 -5.17 4.49 2.41
N ALA A 44 -5.54 3.28 2.82
CA ALA A 44 -6.70 2.57 2.34
C ALA A 44 -7.31 1.69 3.42
N ALA A 45 -8.63 1.49 3.33
CA ALA A 45 -9.29 0.47 4.12
C ALA A 45 -8.73 -0.91 3.76
N LEU A 46 -8.45 -1.71 4.79
CA LEU A 46 -8.15 -3.13 4.67
C LEU A 46 -9.37 -3.93 5.11
N GLY A 47 -9.72 -4.95 4.33
CA GLY A 47 -10.60 -6.00 4.81
C GLY A 47 -9.96 -6.79 5.95
N ASP A 48 -10.76 -7.51 6.73
CA ASP A 48 -10.24 -8.40 7.76
C ASP A 48 -9.39 -9.51 7.14
N GLY A 49 -8.17 -9.68 7.65
CA GLY A 49 -7.21 -10.64 7.10
C GLY A 49 -6.73 -10.31 5.70
N ALA A 50 -6.93 -9.07 5.23
CA ALA A 50 -6.51 -8.66 3.90
C ALA A 50 -5.01 -8.83 3.71
N THR A 51 -4.67 -9.38 2.54
CA THR A 51 -3.30 -9.46 2.05
C THR A 51 -2.95 -8.23 1.23
N PHE A 52 -1.70 -7.82 1.30
CA PHE A 52 -1.16 -6.75 0.48
C PHE A 52 0.31 -7.07 0.15
N HIS A 53 0.89 -6.32 -0.77
CA HIS A 53 2.22 -6.58 -1.30
C HIS A 53 3.12 -5.37 -1.08
N TYR A 54 4.37 -5.63 -0.73
CA TYR A 54 5.44 -4.65 -0.88
C TYR A 54 6.34 -5.08 -2.03
N ARG A 55 6.32 -4.29 -3.11
CA ARG A 55 7.10 -4.54 -4.32
C ARG A 55 8.24 -3.55 -4.39
N TYR A 56 9.44 -4.04 -4.60
CA TYR A 56 10.61 -3.18 -4.77
C TYR A 56 11.70 -3.80 -5.64
N ILE A 57 12.61 -2.96 -6.11
CA ILE A 57 13.88 -3.44 -6.69
C ILE A 57 14.90 -3.55 -5.56
N GLN A 58 15.41 -4.75 -5.31
CA GLN A 58 16.44 -4.97 -4.30
C GLN A 58 17.78 -4.41 -4.78
N SER A 59 18.42 -3.55 -3.97
CA SER A 59 19.61 -2.79 -4.38
C SER A 59 20.84 -3.63 -4.69
N MET A 60 20.99 -4.80 -4.07
CA MET A 60 22.20 -5.62 -4.23
C MET A 60 22.25 -6.37 -5.56
N TYR A 61 21.10 -6.79 -6.09
CA TYR A 61 21.03 -7.56 -7.34
C TYR A 61 20.26 -6.83 -8.45
N GLU A 62 19.65 -5.69 -8.13
CA GLU A 62 18.83 -4.89 -9.04
C GLU A 62 17.68 -5.70 -9.65
N LYS A 63 17.08 -6.58 -8.84
CA LYS A 63 15.97 -7.44 -9.25
C LYS A 63 14.69 -7.12 -8.49
N PRO A 64 13.52 -7.26 -9.15
CA PRO A 64 12.24 -7.14 -8.48
C PRO A 64 12.09 -8.20 -7.39
N VAL A 65 11.64 -7.76 -6.22
CA VAL A 65 11.26 -8.60 -5.10
C VAL A 65 9.85 -8.18 -4.69
N VAL A 66 9.04 -9.18 -4.34
CA VAL A 66 7.72 -8.97 -3.78
C VAL A 66 7.68 -9.67 -2.43
N GLU A 67 7.34 -8.91 -1.40
CA GLU A 67 6.94 -9.46 -0.11
C GLU A 67 5.42 -9.52 -0.08
N ASP A 68 4.86 -10.71 0.12
CA ASP A 68 3.44 -10.90 0.35
C ASP A 68 3.19 -10.77 1.85
N LEU A 69 2.32 -9.84 2.23
CA LEU A 69 2.05 -9.48 3.62
C LEU A 69 0.57 -9.68 3.96
N VAL A 70 0.29 -9.84 5.24
CA VAL A 70 -1.08 -9.88 5.76
C VAL A 70 -1.20 -9.00 7.00
N ALA A 71 -2.33 -8.31 7.12
CA ALA A 71 -2.69 -7.63 8.35
C ALA A 71 -3.26 -8.63 9.37
N ARG A 72 -2.70 -8.64 10.58
CA ARG A 72 -3.17 -9.44 11.73
C ARG A 72 -3.44 -8.49 12.90
N GLY A 73 -4.67 -7.98 12.98
CA GLY A 73 -4.99 -6.90 13.90
C GLY A 73 -4.20 -5.64 13.52
N ARG A 74 -3.29 -5.19 14.41
CA ARG A 74 -2.40 -4.05 14.16
C ARG A 74 -1.02 -4.44 13.66
N ASP A 75 -0.73 -5.74 13.61
CA ASP A 75 0.54 -6.25 13.14
C ASP A 75 0.50 -6.55 11.65
N ILE A 76 1.64 -6.36 11.01
CA ILE A 76 1.92 -6.73 9.63
C ILE A 76 2.80 -7.97 9.70
N ALA A 77 2.31 -9.08 9.15
CA ALA A 77 3.08 -10.31 9.04
C ALA A 77 3.53 -10.53 7.60
N VAL A 78 4.81 -10.82 7.40
CA VAL A 78 5.32 -11.28 6.11
C VAL A 78 4.94 -12.73 5.97
N LEU A 79 4.25 -13.09 4.90
CA LEU A 79 3.85 -14.47 4.59
C LEU A 79 4.96 -15.18 3.83
N ARG A 80 5.40 -14.57 2.74
CA ARG A 80 6.42 -15.11 1.85
C ARG A 80 7.06 -14.01 1.03
N ILE A 81 8.17 -14.34 0.41
CA ILE A 81 8.86 -13.49 -0.55
C ILE A 81 8.98 -14.23 -1.86
N HIS A 82 8.99 -13.48 -2.96
CA HIS A 82 9.25 -14.06 -4.27
C HIS A 82 9.96 -13.10 -5.22
N SER A 83 10.76 -13.69 -6.11
CA SER A 83 11.49 -13.00 -7.16
C SER A 83 11.77 -13.96 -8.32
N THR A 84 11.98 -13.43 -9.51
CA THR A 84 12.50 -14.22 -10.64
C THR A 84 13.99 -14.52 -10.51
N GLU A 85 14.69 -13.90 -9.54
CA GLU A 85 16.10 -14.11 -9.25
C GLU A 85 16.27 -14.86 -7.92
N LEU A 86 16.92 -16.03 -7.98
CA LEU A 86 17.19 -16.86 -6.81
C LEU A 86 18.02 -16.10 -5.76
N ARG A 87 19.06 -15.38 -6.20
CA ARG A 87 19.96 -14.67 -5.29
C ARG A 87 19.24 -13.58 -4.48
N ALA A 88 18.20 -12.97 -5.06
CA ALA A 88 17.39 -11.96 -4.38
C ALA A 88 16.55 -12.55 -3.25
N VAL A 89 16.12 -13.81 -3.39
CA VAL A 89 15.44 -14.57 -2.34
C VAL A 89 16.45 -15.04 -1.28
N GLU A 90 17.59 -15.61 -1.69
CA GLU A 90 18.65 -16.07 -0.78
C GLU A 90 19.20 -14.95 0.13
N TYR A 91 19.10 -13.68 -0.30
CA TYR A 91 19.51 -12.51 0.48
C TYR A 91 18.86 -12.45 1.87
N TYR A 92 17.62 -12.95 2.01
CA TYR A 92 16.88 -12.91 3.26
C TYR A 92 17.42 -13.88 4.31
N ARG A 93 18.20 -14.89 3.89
CA ARG A 93 18.86 -15.87 4.77
C ARG A 93 17.89 -16.55 5.75
N TRP A 94 16.66 -16.80 5.32
CA TRP A 94 15.72 -17.58 6.11
C TRP A 94 16.08 -19.08 6.00
N ASP A 95 15.86 -19.80 7.10
CA ASP A 95 16.13 -21.25 7.16
C ASP A 95 15.05 -22.09 6.46
N THR A 96 13.95 -21.46 6.02
CA THR A 96 12.88 -22.12 5.28
C THR A 96 13.32 -22.47 3.86
N PRO A 97 12.85 -23.59 3.26
CA PRO A 97 13.27 -23.96 1.91
C PRO A 97 12.82 -22.95 0.84
N ILE A 98 13.70 -22.67 -0.11
CA ILE A 98 13.35 -21.95 -1.34
C ILE A 98 12.77 -22.95 -2.35
N ARG A 99 11.62 -22.61 -2.93
CA ARG A 99 10.91 -23.43 -3.92
C ARG A 99 10.80 -22.66 -5.23
N LYS A 100 10.87 -23.37 -6.36
CA LYS A 100 10.58 -22.79 -7.67
C LYS A 100 9.10 -22.98 -8.00
N GLU A 101 8.39 -21.88 -8.22
CA GLU A 101 6.98 -21.82 -8.62
C GLU A 101 6.87 -21.08 -9.96
N GLY A 102 6.68 -21.84 -11.05
CA GLY A 102 6.75 -21.28 -12.41
C GLY A 102 8.10 -20.63 -12.68
N ASP A 103 8.08 -19.34 -13.04
CA ASP A 103 9.27 -18.53 -13.31
C ASP A 103 9.81 -17.79 -12.07
N THR A 104 9.26 -18.05 -10.89
CA THR A 104 9.64 -17.39 -9.64
C THR A 104 10.25 -18.36 -8.63
N PHE A 105 11.17 -17.85 -7.84
CA PHE A 105 11.63 -18.47 -6.60
C PHE A 105 10.85 -17.87 -5.45
N VAL A 106 10.36 -18.73 -4.57
CA VAL A 106 9.49 -18.38 -3.44
C VAL A 106 10.08 -18.94 -2.16
N GLN A 107 10.06 -18.15 -1.10
CA GLN A 107 10.46 -18.59 0.23
C GLN A 107 9.44 -18.13 1.26
N GLU A 108 8.94 -19.07 2.06
CA GLU A 108 7.99 -18.77 3.14
C GLU A 108 8.70 -18.06 4.29
N SER A 109 8.05 -17.07 4.87
CA SER A 109 8.53 -16.38 6.07
C SER A 109 8.52 -17.34 7.27
N PRO A 110 9.52 -17.27 8.17
CA PRO A 110 9.50 -18.01 9.43
C PRO A 110 8.49 -17.44 10.45
N GLY A 111 7.54 -16.61 10.02
CA GLY A 111 6.45 -16.07 10.84
C GLY A 111 6.74 -14.70 11.44
N TYR A 112 7.57 -13.88 10.79
CA TYR A 112 7.84 -12.51 11.25
C TYR A 112 6.59 -11.64 11.20
N ALA A 113 6.34 -10.94 12.32
CA ALA A 113 5.29 -9.95 12.44
C ALA A 113 5.85 -8.69 13.13
N THR A 114 5.40 -7.52 12.69
CA THR A 114 5.80 -6.22 13.24
C THR A 114 4.61 -5.26 13.23
N PRO A 115 4.45 -4.39 14.24
CA PRO A 115 3.41 -3.36 14.21
C PRO A 115 3.66 -2.31 13.12
N ARG A 116 4.90 -2.17 12.65
CA ARG A 116 5.30 -1.16 11.64
C ARG A 116 6.42 -1.66 10.74
N LEU A 117 6.36 -1.26 9.48
CA LEU A 117 7.50 -1.35 8.54
C LEU A 117 8.11 0.03 8.39
N ALA A 118 9.44 0.13 8.45
CA ALA A 118 10.17 1.35 8.16
C ALA A 118 10.90 1.18 6.82
N ILE A 119 10.47 1.93 5.81
CA ILE A 119 10.93 1.80 4.43
C ILE A 119 11.67 3.08 4.06
N ARG A 120 12.97 2.97 3.80
CA ARG A 120 13.73 4.06 3.18
C ARG A 120 13.44 4.07 1.68
N VAL A 121 12.86 5.16 1.20
CA VAL A 121 12.59 5.38 -0.23
C VAL A 121 13.84 5.88 -0.90
N SER A 122 14.44 5.04 -1.75
CA SER A 122 15.71 5.34 -2.41
C SER A 122 15.56 5.28 -3.93
N PRO A 123 15.86 6.37 -4.65
CA PRO A 123 16.08 6.30 -6.08
C PRO A 123 17.28 5.39 -6.40
N PRO A 124 17.30 4.66 -7.54
CA PRO A 124 16.30 4.62 -8.61
C PRO A 124 15.25 3.49 -8.43
N TYR A 125 15.15 2.90 -7.23
CA TYR A 125 14.38 1.69 -7.04
C TYR A 125 12.89 1.99 -6.90
N ALA A 126 12.11 1.49 -7.86
CA ALA A 126 10.66 1.51 -7.76
C ALA A 126 10.25 0.80 -6.47
N GLN A 127 9.45 1.46 -5.64
CA GLN A 127 8.90 0.93 -4.39
C GLN A 127 7.41 1.21 -4.33
N ARG A 128 6.61 0.18 -4.09
CA ARG A 128 5.15 0.26 -4.11
C ARG A 128 4.54 -0.66 -3.06
N ILE A 129 3.50 -0.17 -2.40
CA ILE A 129 2.59 -1.00 -1.62
C ILE A 129 1.28 -1.13 -2.41
N ASP A 130 0.77 -2.33 -2.61
CA ASP A 130 -0.51 -2.55 -3.31
C ASP A 130 -1.35 -3.66 -2.67
N GLY A 131 -2.66 -3.59 -2.86
CA GLY A 131 -3.63 -4.55 -2.36
C GLY A 131 -4.95 -4.46 -3.14
N ASP A 132 -6.04 -4.99 -2.57
CA ASP A 132 -7.34 -5.05 -3.26
C ASP A 132 -7.84 -3.66 -3.69
N GLY A 133 -7.69 -3.36 -4.98
CA GLY A 133 -8.14 -2.12 -5.61
C GLY A 133 -7.37 -0.86 -5.23
N TRP A 134 -6.29 -0.98 -4.44
CA TRP A 134 -5.51 0.15 -3.97
C TRP A 134 -4.01 -0.04 -4.23
N SER A 135 -3.32 1.07 -4.50
CA SER A 135 -1.90 1.10 -4.74
C SER A 135 -1.32 2.42 -4.24
N CYS A 136 -0.14 2.33 -3.66
CA CYS A 136 0.65 3.44 -3.19
C CYS A 136 2.04 3.38 -3.81
N ASP A 137 2.31 4.28 -4.76
CA ASP A 137 3.63 4.45 -5.32
C ASP A 137 4.49 5.28 -4.34
N LEU A 138 5.35 4.60 -3.58
CA LEU A 138 6.11 5.23 -2.51
C LEU A 138 7.14 6.20 -3.07
N GLN A 139 7.72 5.88 -4.22
CA GLN A 139 8.73 6.74 -4.82
C GLN A 139 8.13 8.03 -5.38
N ALA A 140 6.94 7.96 -5.99
CA ALA A 140 6.25 9.14 -6.47
C ALA A 140 5.78 10.05 -5.31
N LEU A 141 5.28 9.46 -4.23
CA LEU A 141 4.65 10.21 -3.14
C LEU A 141 5.64 10.67 -2.06
N PHE A 142 6.68 9.90 -1.77
CA PHE A 142 7.63 10.11 -0.67
C PHE A 142 9.11 10.05 -1.13
N PRO A 143 9.52 10.80 -2.17
CA PRO A 143 10.85 10.67 -2.74
C PRO A 143 11.96 10.99 -1.73
N GLY A 144 12.84 10.02 -1.46
CA GLY A 144 13.99 10.18 -0.57
C GLY A 144 13.69 10.02 0.92
N GLU A 145 12.42 9.81 1.29
CA GLU A 145 12.00 9.85 2.68
C GLU A 145 12.06 8.49 3.40
N LEU A 146 11.92 8.53 4.73
CA LEU A 146 11.62 7.35 5.52
C LEU A 146 10.10 7.24 5.67
N VAL A 147 9.52 6.22 5.06
CA VAL A 147 8.09 5.95 5.15
C VAL A 147 7.84 4.90 6.22
N THR A 148 6.93 5.20 7.13
CA THR A 148 6.41 4.22 8.08
C THR A 148 5.10 3.66 7.54
N VAL A 149 5.02 2.34 7.40
CA VAL A 149 3.81 1.61 7.06
C VAL A 149 3.26 0.93 8.31
N SER A 150 1.97 1.08 8.58
CA SER A 150 1.31 0.52 9.75
C SER A 150 -0.16 0.20 9.48
N VAL A 151 -0.73 -0.69 10.29
CA VAL A 151 -2.17 -0.96 10.30
C VAL A 151 -2.79 -0.33 11.54
N GLU A 152 -3.83 0.45 11.35
CA GLU A 152 -4.54 1.12 12.44
C GLU A 152 -6.05 1.08 12.27
N THR A 153 -6.77 1.27 13.37
CA THR A 153 -8.23 1.35 13.36
C THR A 153 -8.65 2.80 13.25
N ARG A 154 -9.40 3.14 12.20
CA ARG A 154 -9.98 4.48 12.01
C ARG A 154 -11.50 4.42 12.03
N ALA A 155 -12.11 5.40 12.68
CA ALA A 155 -13.53 5.68 12.52
C ALA A 155 -13.70 6.45 11.20
N ILE A 156 -14.28 5.81 10.18
CA ILE A 156 -14.62 6.50 8.93
C ILE A 156 -16.06 6.99 9.05
N ALA A 157 -16.23 8.32 9.14
CA ALA A 157 -17.56 8.91 9.11
C ALA A 157 -18.12 8.76 7.69
N THR A 158 -19.10 7.87 7.50
CA THR A 158 -19.82 7.75 6.24
C THR A 158 -20.77 8.94 6.11
N LEU A 159 -20.40 9.93 5.28
CA LEU A 159 -21.33 10.99 4.88
C LEU A 159 -22.39 10.36 3.96
N ARG A 160 -23.65 10.45 4.34
CA ARG A 160 -24.80 10.19 3.46
C ARG A 160 -25.34 11.50 2.92
#